data_AF-A0A401H474-F1
#
_entry.id   AF-A0A401H474-F1
#
_cell.length_a   1.000
_cell.length_b   1.000
_cell.length_c   1.000
_cell.angle_alpha   90.00
_cell.angle_beta   90.00
_cell.angle_gamma   90.00
#
_symmetry.space_group_name_H-M   'P 1'
#
loop_
_entity.id
_entity.type
_entity.pdbx_description
1 polymer ?
#
loop_
_entity_poly.entity_id
_entity_poly.type
_entity_poly.pdbx_seq_one_letter_code
_entity_poly.pdbx_strand_id
1 'polypeptide(L)'
;MGNDGGSIPDRRDLVRSKPKAEQADKANQSRARWFFCALSKRPLQDPIVSCALGKLYNKDSILEYLLDRTAYGDGEEICGHIRSLKDVKTLKLTPNAALAPGSDPSPTRAPFVCPLNFKEMNGAQPFVYLASCGCVFSHAGLKAVSGNTTPPRIDGTRDGEKGKEKNEKEAAQDDTGKQFDVCPQCATKYDRAEDVVLLNPAPEEEVKMREAMERRRAAEPAKMKKKRKAHPNGGDSERPVKKSSKVSPTPSMNPSIAAASRVVAESLAQEEAKRKAGMSEAVKSLYASKNSTKKETFMTMGTFTRYA
;
A
#
# COMPACT_ATOMS: atom_id res chain seq x y z
N MET A 1 22.86 38.62 64.94
CA MET A 1 21.59 38.98 64.27
C MET A 1 21.63 38.38 62.87
N GLY A 2 21.15 37.15 62.74
CA GLY A 2 21.17 36.41 61.47
C GLY A 2 19.94 36.76 60.66
N ASN A 3 20.14 37.39 59.51
CA ASN A 3 19.07 37.67 58.56
C ASN A 3 18.82 36.41 57.73
N ASP A 4 17.95 35.55 58.25
CA ASP A 4 17.49 34.34 57.57
C ASP A 4 16.62 34.78 56.39
N GLY A 5 17.22 34.76 55.20
CA GLY A 5 16.60 35.16 53.95
C GLY A 5 15.50 34.18 53.60
N GLY A 6 14.27 34.49 54.04
CA GLY A 6 13.07 33.73 53.72
C GLY A 6 13.02 33.44 52.23
N SER A 7 13.09 32.15 51.90
CA SER A 7 12.89 31.64 50.56
C SER A 7 11.49 32.04 50.11
N ILE A 8 11.38 33.10 49.30
CA ILE A 8 10.12 33.51 48.69
C ILE A 8 9.70 32.36 47.76
N PRO A 9 8.59 31.67 48.03
CA PRO A 9 8.17 30.55 47.19
C PRO A 9 7.85 31.08 45.80
N ASP A 10 8.51 30.50 44.80
CA ASP A 10 8.31 30.88 43.41
C ASP A 10 6.88 30.49 42.99
N ARG A 11 6.31 31.17 41.99
CA ARG A 11 4.97 30.85 41.45
C ARG A 11 4.82 29.37 41.03
N ARG A 12 5.95 28.72 40.74
CA ARG A 12 6.07 27.30 40.36
C ARG A 12 5.80 26.35 41.54
N ASP A 13 6.07 26.78 42.77
CA ASP A 13 5.81 26.03 44.01
C ASP A 13 4.40 26.29 44.54
N LEU A 14 3.86 27.50 44.32
CA LEU A 14 2.51 27.88 44.76
C LEU A 14 1.40 27.37 43.83
N VAL A 15 1.72 27.11 42.55
CA VAL A 15 0.75 26.64 41.57
C VAL A 15 1.19 25.28 41.05
N ARG A 16 0.38 24.25 41.33
CA ARG A 16 0.53 22.90 40.78
C ARG A 16 0.39 22.97 39.25
N SER A 17 1.51 23.17 38.57
CA SER A 17 1.54 23.19 37.11
C SER A 17 1.09 21.82 36.59
N LYS A 18 0.29 21.81 35.52
CA LYS A 18 -0.15 20.56 34.91
C LYS A 18 1.10 19.79 34.43
N PRO A 19 1.26 18.51 34.81
CA PRO A 19 2.37 17.72 34.31
C PRO A 19 2.36 17.75 32.79
N LYS A 20 3.51 18.06 32.20
CA LYS A 20 3.70 18.05 30.75
C LYS A 20 3.28 16.66 30.25
N ALA A 21 2.28 16.61 29.36
CA ALA A 21 1.81 15.36 28.78
C ALA A 21 3.03 14.58 28.28
N GLU A 22 3.21 13.41 28.89
CA GLU A 22 4.47 12.70 28.93
C GLU A 22 4.82 12.20 27.52
N GLN A 23 6.09 12.34 27.14
CA GLN A 23 6.65 11.93 25.85
C GLN A 23 6.76 10.39 25.73
N ALA A 24 5.79 9.66 26.28
CA ALA A 24 5.65 8.21 26.23
C ALA A 24 5.07 7.71 24.90
N ASP A 25 4.46 8.60 24.11
CA ASP A 25 3.74 8.23 22.90
C ASP A 25 4.63 7.67 21.79
N LYS A 26 5.82 8.24 21.52
CA LYS A 26 6.61 7.86 20.35
C LYS A 26 7.19 6.44 20.43
N ALA A 27 7.72 6.07 21.60
CA ALA A 27 8.26 4.73 21.83
C ALA A 27 7.14 3.68 21.83
N ASN A 28 6.00 4.00 22.44
CA ASN A 28 4.85 3.10 22.47
C ASN A 28 4.19 2.93 21.09
N GLN A 29 4.06 4.01 20.31
CA GLN A 29 3.59 3.95 18.92
C GLN A 29 4.52 3.11 18.04
N SER A 30 5.83 3.23 18.25
CA SER A 30 6.80 2.38 17.54
C SER A 30 6.56 0.92 17.90
N ARG A 31 6.51 0.57 19.19
CA ARG A 31 6.20 -0.80 19.63
C ARG A 31 4.87 -1.31 19.07
N ALA A 32 3.82 -0.50 19.10
CA ALA A 32 2.52 -0.85 18.55
C ALA A 32 2.61 -1.28 17.07
N ARG A 33 3.38 -0.55 16.26
CA ARG A 33 3.55 -0.83 14.82
C ARG A 33 4.37 -2.09 14.53
N TRP A 34 5.30 -2.45 15.41
CA TRP A 34 6.22 -3.58 15.19
C TRP A 34 5.77 -4.89 15.83
N PHE A 35 4.96 -4.84 16.89
CA PHE A 35 4.51 -6.04 17.62
C PHE A 35 3.06 -6.42 17.33
N PHE A 36 2.24 -5.49 16.85
CA PHE A 36 0.80 -5.72 16.66
C PHE A 36 0.38 -5.53 15.20
N CYS A 37 -0.67 -6.24 14.81
CA CYS A 37 -1.32 -6.12 13.52
C CYS A 37 -1.94 -4.73 13.39
N ALA A 38 -1.64 -4.03 12.28
CA ALA A 38 -2.16 -2.68 12.06
C ALA A 38 -3.69 -2.65 11.96
N LEU A 39 -4.33 -3.74 11.53
CA LEU A 39 -5.78 -3.84 11.41
C LEU A 39 -6.43 -4.30 12.72
N SER A 40 -6.20 -5.55 13.12
CA SER A 40 -6.89 -6.18 14.26
C SER A 40 -6.33 -5.81 15.63
N LYS A 41 -5.18 -5.12 15.69
CA LYS A 41 -4.48 -4.74 16.94
C LYS A 41 -4.08 -5.93 17.83
N ARG A 42 -4.22 -7.16 17.32
CA ARG A 42 -3.72 -8.40 17.94
C ARG A 42 -2.21 -8.50 17.76
N PRO A 43 -1.49 -9.23 18.63
CA PRO A 43 -0.06 -9.49 18.42
C PRO A 43 0.18 -10.14 17.06
N LEU A 44 1.31 -9.81 16.44
CA LEU A 44 1.69 -10.40 15.16
C LEU A 44 1.95 -11.90 15.32
N GLN A 45 1.35 -12.70 14.44
CA GLN A 45 1.48 -14.16 14.43
C GLN A 45 1.80 -14.63 13.01
N ASP A 46 2.68 -15.61 12.89
CA ASP A 46 3.00 -16.20 11.60
C ASP A 46 1.80 -17.00 11.08
N PRO A 47 1.39 -16.83 9.80
CA PRO A 47 2.05 -16.07 8.74
C PRO A 47 1.74 -14.56 8.75
N ILE A 48 2.79 -13.75 8.78
CA ILE A 48 2.71 -12.28 8.71
C ILE A 48 2.76 -11.80 7.25
N VAL A 49 1.99 -10.77 6.96
CA VAL A 49 1.86 -10.19 5.62
C VAL A 49 2.04 -8.68 5.65
N SER A 50 2.62 -8.11 4.60
CA SER A 50 2.82 -6.66 4.45
C SER A 50 2.16 -6.11 3.20
N CYS A 51 1.60 -4.92 3.30
CA CYS A 51 1.13 -4.17 2.14
C CYS A 51 2.28 -3.40 1.47
N ALA A 52 2.01 -2.83 0.29
CA ALA A 52 2.97 -1.99 -0.41
C ALA A 52 3.29 -0.64 0.31
N LEU A 53 2.52 -0.25 1.33
CA LEU A 53 2.88 0.86 2.24
C LEU A 53 3.83 0.43 3.37
N GLY A 54 4.16 -0.86 3.47
CA GLY A 54 5.04 -1.38 4.51
C GLY A 54 4.38 -1.64 5.87
N LYS A 55 3.05 -1.57 5.96
CA LYS A 55 2.31 -1.93 7.19
C LYS A 55 2.26 -3.45 7.35
N LEU A 56 2.36 -3.90 8.60
CA LEU A 56 2.32 -5.31 8.97
C LEU A 56 0.92 -5.72 9.41
N TYR A 57 0.49 -6.90 8.96
CA TYR A 57 -0.79 -7.48 9.29
C TYR A 57 -0.67 -8.99 9.52
N ASN A 58 -1.59 -9.54 10.29
CA ASN A 58 -1.81 -10.98 10.31
C ASN A 58 -2.58 -11.38 9.05
N LYS A 59 -2.18 -12.49 8.42
CA LYS A 59 -2.84 -12.96 7.20
C LYS A 59 -4.33 -13.19 7.42
N ASP A 60 -4.71 -13.73 8.57
CA ASP A 60 -6.09 -14.03 8.93
C ASP A 60 -6.94 -12.76 9.02
N SER A 61 -6.42 -11.70 9.65
CA SER A 61 -7.13 -10.44 9.76
C SER A 61 -7.38 -9.76 8.40
N ILE A 62 -6.44 -9.86 7.46
CA ILE A 62 -6.68 -9.38 6.09
C ILE A 62 -7.72 -10.22 5.37
N LEU A 63 -7.70 -11.54 5.55
CA LEU A 63 -8.68 -12.44 4.93
C LEU A 63 -10.09 -12.12 5.43
N GLU A 64 -10.25 -11.97 6.75
CA GLU A 64 -11.50 -11.53 7.36
C GLU A 64 -11.98 -10.19 6.78
N TYR A 65 -11.11 -9.20 6.66
CA TYR A 65 -11.46 -7.89 6.10
C TYR A 65 -11.79 -7.91 4.59
N LEU A 66 -11.10 -8.74 3.82
CA LEU A 66 -11.40 -8.89 2.39
C LEU A 66 -12.72 -9.63 2.15
N LEU A 67 -13.15 -10.48 3.09
CA LEU A 67 -14.46 -11.12 3.10
C LEU A 67 -15.55 -10.14 3.54
N ASP A 68 -15.31 -9.42 4.63
CA ASP A 68 -16.20 -8.40 5.16
C ASP A 68 -15.44 -7.10 5.50
N ARG A 69 -15.68 -6.09 4.67
CA ARG A 69 -15.05 -4.76 4.84
C ARG A 69 -15.54 -4.01 6.06
N THR A 70 -16.67 -4.43 6.65
CA THR A 70 -17.26 -3.80 7.83
C THR A 70 -16.83 -4.46 9.14
N ALA A 71 -16.12 -5.60 9.08
CA ALA A 71 -15.64 -6.33 10.25
C ALA A 71 -14.73 -5.50 11.16
N TYR A 72 -14.03 -4.51 10.58
CA TYR A 72 -13.13 -3.61 11.28
C TYR A 72 -13.57 -2.17 10.98
N GLY A 73 -14.05 -1.43 11.99
CA GLY A 73 -14.59 -0.08 11.81
C GLY A 73 -13.58 0.93 11.24
N ASP A 74 -12.30 0.79 11.61
CA ASP A 74 -11.16 1.57 11.11
C ASP A 74 -10.48 0.94 9.88
N GLY A 75 -11.04 -0.15 9.34
CA GLY A 75 -10.42 -0.93 8.28
C GLY A 75 -10.24 -0.15 6.98
N GLU A 76 -11.23 0.66 6.58
CA GLU A 76 -11.14 1.43 5.32
C GLU A 76 -10.03 2.50 5.36
N GLU A 77 -9.80 3.14 6.51
CA GLU A 77 -8.72 4.12 6.66
C GLU A 77 -7.34 3.46 6.64
N ILE A 78 -7.21 2.30 7.28
CA ILE A 78 -5.91 1.63 7.46
C ILE A 78 -5.52 0.81 6.22
N CYS A 79 -6.49 0.12 5.62
CA CYS A 79 -6.26 -0.85 4.55
C CYS A 79 -7.20 -0.70 3.34
N GLY A 80 -7.87 0.45 3.15
CA GLY A 80 -8.70 0.71 1.97
C GLY A 80 -7.96 0.64 0.63
N HIS A 81 -6.63 0.73 0.65
CA HIS A 81 -5.80 0.48 -0.52
C HIS A 81 -5.72 -1.02 -0.90
N ILE A 82 -5.93 -1.97 0.01
CA ILE A 82 -5.83 -3.40 -0.27
C ILE A 82 -7.13 -3.88 -0.91
N ARG A 83 -7.09 -4.33 -2.17
CA ARG A 83 -8.28 -4.79 -2.90
C ARG A 83 -8.32 -6.31 -3.02
N SER A 84 -7.16 -6.95 -3.01
CA SER A 84 -7.01 -8.38 -3.18
C SER A 84 -5.76 -8.91 -2.47
N LEU A 85 -5.65 -10.23 -2.35
CA LEU A 85 -4.45 -10.89 -1.81
C LEU A 85 -3.19 -10.67 -2.66
N LYS A 86 -3.29 -10.08 -3.84
CA LYS A 86 -2.12 -9.71 -4.67
C LYS A 86 -1.45 -8.43 -4.19
N ASP A 87 -2.20 -7.56 -3.52
CA ASP A 87 -1.71 -6.28 -3.00
C ASP A 87 -0.88 -6.47 -1.71
N VAL A 88 -0.76 -7.71 -1.23
CA VAL A 88 -0.12 -8.06 0.03
C VAL A 88 0.90 -9.17 -0.21
N LYS A 89 2.08 -9.05 0.40
CA LYS A 89 3.15 -10.05 0.33
C LYS A 89 3.28 -10.78 1.65
N THR A 90 3.39 -12.11 1.62
CA THR A 90 3.74 -12.93 2.79
C THR A 90 5.21 -12.77 3.10
N LEU A 91 5.53 -12.40 4.34
CA LEU A 91 6.90 -12.17 4.78
C LEU A 91 7.54 -13.45 5.29
N LYS A 92 8.84 -13.64 4.99
CA LYS A 92 9.68 -14.71 5.52
C LYS A 92 10.56 -14.15 6.63
N LEU A 93 9.97 -14.03 7.81
CA LEU A 93 10.65 -13.53 9.00
C LEU A 93 11.46 -14.66 9.64
N THR A 94 12.59 -14.29 10.26
CA THR A 94 13.41 -15.24 11.02
C THR A 94 13.05 -15.08 12.50
N PRO A 95 12.57 -16.13 13.19
CA PRO A 95 12.24 -16.03 14.60
C PRO A 95 13.49 -15.79 15.44
N ASN A 96 13.36 -15.02 16.51
CA ASN A 96 14.43 -14.80 17.46
C ASN A 96 14.61 -16.05 18.31
N ALA A 97 15.65 -16.84 18.05
CA ALA A 97 15.95 -18.07 18.80
C ALA A 97 16.15 -17.83 20.30
N ALA A 98 16.40 -16.59 20.72
CA ALA A 98 16.58 -16.24 22.11
C ALA A 98 15.26 -15.93 22.84
N LEU A 99 14.12 -15.86 22.15
CA LEU A 99 12.80 -16.06 22.75
C LEU A 99 12.50 -17.55 22.72
N ALA A 100 12.26 -18.15 23.89
CA ALA A 100 11.76 -19.52 23.94
C ALA A 100 10.38 -19.58 23.25
N PRO A 101 10.08 -20.63 22.45
CA PRO A 101 8.76 -20.80 21.86
C PRO A 101 7.74 -20.96 23.00
N GLY A 102 6.90 -19.94 23.22
CA GLY A 102 5.89 -19.90 24.28
C GLY A 102 6.18 -18.94 25.43
N SER A 103 7.30 -18.20 25.43
CA SER A 103 7.46 -17.07 26.36
C SER A 103 6.62 -15.88 25.89
N ASP A 104 5.89 -15.25 26.81
CA ASP A 104 5.15 -14.02 26.52
C ASP A 104 6.05 -12.98 25.82
N PRO A 105 5.55 -12.24 24.82
CA PRO A 105 6.29 -11.17 24.20
C PRO A 105 6.55 -10.07 25.23
N SER A 106 7.65 -10.19 25.97
CA SER A 106 8.07 -9.15 26.88
C SER A 106 8.26 -7.85 26.08
N PRO A 107 7.91 -6.68 26.64
CA PRO A 107 7.95 -5.40 25.92
C PRO A 107 9.36 -4.98 25.48
N THR A 108 10.38 -5.73 25.90
CA THR A 108 11.79 -5.43 25.69
C THR A 108 12.37 -6.14 24.47
N ARG A 109 11.79 -7.26 24.01
CA ARG A 109 12.47 -8.16 23.07
C ARG A 109 11.58 -8.54 21.89
N ALA A 110 12.07 -8.31 20.67
CA ALA A 110 11.29 -8.58 19.46
C ALA A 110 11.24 -10.08 19.14
N PRO A 111 10.08 -10.60 18.67
CA PRO A 111 9.94 -12.00 18.26
C PRO A 111 10.72 -12.35 16.99
N PHE A 112 11.12 -11.36 16.19
CA PHE A 112 11.81 -11.57 14.92
C PHE A 112 13.14 -10.82 14.84
N VAL A 113 14.09 -11.39 14.10
CA VAL A 113 15.43 -10.86 13.88
C VAL A 113 15.79 -10.84 12.39
N CYS A 114 16.71 -9.95 12.02
CA CYS A 114 17.30 -9.93 10.68
C CYS A 114 18.26 -11.13 10.49
N PRO A 115 18.18 -11.89 9.39
CA PRO A 115 19.05 -13.05 9.16
C PRO A 115 20.51 -12.68 8.85
N LEU A 116 20.81 -11.43 8.49
CA LEU A 116 22.17 -11.01 8.09
C LEU A 116 23.00 -10.45 9.24
N ASN A 117 22.38 -9.70 10.15
CA ASN A 117 23.08 -9.01 11.23
C ASN A 117 22.45 -9.24 12.61
N PHE A 118 21.48 -10.16 12.70
CA PHE A 118 20.82 -10.57 13.94
C PHE A 118 20.18 -9.44 14.74
N LYS A 119 19.93 -8.30 14.11
CA LYS A 119 19.27 -7.17 14.76
C LYS A 119 17.80 -7.45 14.98
N GLU A 120 17.31 -7.07 16.16
CA GLU A 120 15.92 -7.25 16.56
C GLU A 120 14.97 -6.31 15.81
N MET A 121 13.81 -6.83 15.42
CA MET A 121 12.78 -6.10 14.68
C MET A 121 11.86 -5.33 15.63
N ASN A 122 12.41 -4.38 16.39
CA ASN A 122 11.72 -3.60 17.43
C ASN A 122 11.42 -2.14 17.05
N GLY A 123 11.81 -1.72 15.85
CA GLY A 123 11.64 -0.35 15.36
C GLY A 123 12.74 0.65 15.72
N ALA A 124 13.78 0.23 16.43
CA ALA A 124 14.97 1.06 16.63
C ALA A 124 15.74 1.27 15.32
N GLN A 125 15.63 0.33 14.38
CA GLN A 125 16.25 0.42 13.07
C GLN A 125 15.24 0.11 11.96
N PRO A 126 15.38 0.73 10.78
CA PRO A 126 14.50 0.45 9.66
C PRO A 126 14.75 -0.94 9.09
N PHE A 127 13.66 -1.66 8.82
CA PHE A 127 13.68 -2.93 8.09
C PHE A 127 13.07 -2.74 6.70
N VAL A 128 13.49 -3.58 5.78
CA VAL A 128 13.00 -3.65 4.42
C VAL A 128 12.62 -5.10 4.10
N TYR A 129 11.71 -5.29 3.17
CA TYR A 129 11.48 -6.57 2.55
C TYR A 129 11.60 -6.45 1.03
N LEU A 130 11.92 -7.57 0.39
CA LEU A 130 11.96 -7.67 -1.07
C LEU A 130 10.60 -8.13 -1.60
N ALA A 131 9.96 -7.34 -2.45
CA ALA A 131 8.64 -7.63 -3.00
C ALA A 131 8.61 -8.94 -3.83
N SER A 132 9.72 -9.25 -4.52
CA SER A 132 9.87 -10.46 -5.34
C SER A 132 9.75 -11.75 -4.49
N CYS A 133 10.50 -11.87 -3.40
CA CYS A 133 10.60 -13.10 -2.61
C CYS A 133 9.95 -13.06 -1.22
N GLY A 134 9.72 -11.87 -0.64
CA GLY A 134 9.18 -11.68 0.71
C GLY A 134 10.21 -11.84 1.84
N CYS A 135 11.51 -11.99 1.54
CA CYS A 135 12.55 -12.02 2.55
C CYS A 135 12.71 -10.64 3.21
N VAL A 136 12.90 -10.64 4.53
CA VAL A 136 12.98 -9.43 5.37
C VAL A 136 14.40 -9.26 5.88
N PHE A 137 14.91 -8.03 5.78
CA PHE A 137 16.26 -7.65 6.22
C PHE A 137 16.24 -6.30 6.92
N SER A 138 17.20 -6.06 7.81
CA SER A 138 17.50 -4.69 8.22
C SER A 138 18.00 -3.89 7.00
N HIS A 139 17.61 -2.62 6.88
CA HIS A 139 18.06 -1.77 5.78
C HIS A 139 19.59 -1.68 5.69
N ALA A 140 20.26 -1.52 6.83
CA ALA A 140 21.72 -1.49 6.91
C ALA A 140 22.38 -2.81 6.45
N GLY A 141 21.79 -3.95 6.81
CA GLY A 141 22.30 -5.27 6.41
C GLY A 141 22.19 -5.51 4.91
N LEU A 142 21.04 -5.18 4.31
CA LEU A 142 20.86 -5.30 2.86
C LEU A 142 21.82 -4.34 2.12
N LYS A 143 21.95 -3.10 2.60
CA LYS A 143 22.88 -2.13 2.01
C LYS A 143 24.35 -2.57 2.09
N ALA A 144 24.76 -3.26 3.15
CA ALA A 144 26.12 -3.76 3.28
C ALA A 144 26.42 -4.92 2.30
N VAL A 145 25.46 -5.82 2.08
CA VAL A 145 25.64 -6.99 1.20
C VAL A 145 25.50 -6.61 -0.28
N SER A 146 24.58 -5.72 -0.60
CA SER A 146 24.36 -5.25 -1.97
C SER A 146 25.28 -4.07 -2.36
N GLY A 147 26.08 -3.56 -1.43
CA GLY A 147 26.74 -2.24 -1.47
C GLY A 147 28.14 -2.15 -2.06
N ASN A 148 28.54 -3.03 -2.97
CA ASN A 148 29.83 -2.90 -3.67
C ASN A 148 29.76 -2.06 -4.96
N THR A 149 29.20 -0.85 -4.85
CA THR A 149 29.55 0.28 -5.72
C THR A 149 29.68 1.50 -4.84
N THR A 150 30.92 1.95 -4.66
CA THR A 150 31.32 3.15 -3.92
C THR A 150 30.47 4.38 -4.27
N PRO A 151 30.09 5.24 -3.31
CA PRO A 151 29.59 6.57 -3.63
C PRO A 151 30.71 7.39 -4.30
N PRO A 152 30.42 8.28 -5.28
CA PRO A 152 31.43 9.22 -5.76
C PRO A 152 31.83 10.10 -4.58
N ARG A 153 33.13 10.06 -4.23
CA ARG A 153 33.73 11.05 -3.33
C ARG A 153 33.61 12.40 -4.01
N ILE A 154 32.79 13.29 -3.46
CA ILE A 154 33.00 14.72 -3.61
C ILE A 154 34.20 15.02 -2.72
N ASP A 155 35.36 15.22 -3.32
CA ASP A 155 36.40 16.13 -2.82
C ASP A 155 37.41 16.35 -3.93
N GLY A 156 37.46 17.58 -4.41
CA GLY A 156 38.46 18.01 -5.38
C GLY A 156 39.80 18.19 -4.70
N THR A 157 40.78 17.37 -5.03
CA THR A 157 42.16 17.81 -5.25
C THR A 157 42.89 16.75 -6.08
N ARG A 158 43.61 17.23 -7.09
CA ARG A 158 44.45 16.44 -8.00
C ARG A 158 45.63 15.87 -7.22
N ASP A 159 46.00 14.62 -7.49
CA ASP A 159 47.33 14.24 -8.00
C ASP A 159 47.29 12.75 -8.36
N GLY A 160 47.85 12.42 -9.52
CA GLY A 160 47.71 11.09 -10.13
C GLY A 160 48.75 10.09 -9.66
N GLU A 161 48.40 8.80 -9.67
CA GLU A 161 49.29 7.77 -10.19
C GLU A 161 48.54 6.45 -10.49
N LYS A 162 49.12 5.70 -11.43
CA LYS A 162 48.58 4.51 -12.08
C LYS A 162 48.39 3.33 -11.11
N GLY A 163 47.26 2.64 -11.22
CA GLY A 163 47.03 1.34 -10.62
C GLY A 163 45.94 0.58 -11.38
N LYS A 164 46.37 -0.22 -12.35
CA LYS A 164 45.55 -1.03 -13.25
C LYS A 164 45.31 -2.39 -12.60
N GLU A 165 44.10 -2.65 -12.09
CA GLU A 165 43.63 -4.03 -11.89
C GLU A 165 42.19 -4.18 -12.35
N LYS A 166 42.03 -5.06 -13.34
CA LYS A 166 40.76 -5.49 -13.90
C LYS A 166 40.06 -6.38 -12.87
N ASN A 167 38.79 -6.12 -12.59
CA ASN A 167 37.91 -7.20 -12.17
C ASN A 167 36.53 -7.01 -12.78
N GLU A 168 36.31 -7.79 -13.83
CA GLU A 168 35.04 -7.99 -14.51
C GLU A 168 34.10 -8.70 -13.52
N LYS A 169 33.19 -7.94 -12.92
CA LYS A 169 31.92 -8.49 -12.43
C LYS A 169 30.81 -7.73 -13.10
N GLU A 170 30.37 -8.33 -14.20
CA GLU A 170 29.23 -7.94 -15.01
C GLU A 170 27.98 -7.82 -14.12
N ALA A 171 27.68 -6.61 -13.65
CA ALA A 171 26.31 -6.22 -13.45
C ALA A 171 25.72 -6.14 -14.87
N ALA A 172 24.84 -7.07 -15.23
CA ALA A 172 24.11 -7.02 -16.48
C ALA A 172 23.30 -5.72 -16.51
N GLN A 173 23.88 -4.67 -17.08
CA GLN A 173 23.20 -3.45 -17.46
C GLN A 173 22.36 -3.81 -18.68
N ASP A 174 21.08 -4.07 -18.44
CA ASP A 174 20.09 -3.98 -19.50
C ASP A 174 19.93 -2.50 -19.87
N ASP A 175 19.72 -2.22 -21.16
CA ASP A 175 19.71 -0.91 -21.84
C ASP A 175 18.60 0.06 -21.35
N THR A 176 18.00 -0.24 -20.18
CA THR A 176 16.88 0.44 -19.55
C THR A 176 17.21 1.09 -18.19
N GLY A 177 18.47 1.04 -17.74
CA GLY A 177 18.92 1.71 -16.51
C GLY A 177 18.46 1.05 -15.20
N LYS A 178 17.87 -0.16 -15.26
CA LYS A 178 17.46 -0.94 -14.09
C LYS A 178 18.62 -1.78 -13.56
N GLN A 179 18.89 -1.71 -12.26
CA GLN A 179 19.94 -2.49 -11.61
C GLN A 179 19.31 -3.66 -10.83
N PHE A 180 19.56 -4.88 -11.31
CA PHE A 180 19.10 -6.11 -10.67
C PHE A 180 20.17 -6.69 -9.74
N ASP A 181 19.75 -7.03 -8.53
CA ASP A 181 20.56 -7.74 -7.54
C ASP A 181 19.95 -9.11 -7.22
N VAL A 182 20.69 -9.90 -6.44
CA VAL A 182 20.28 -11.23 -5.99
C VAL A 182 20.02 -11.21 -4.48
N CYS A 183 18.86 -11.73 -4.06
CA CYS A 183 18.49 -11.81 -2.65
C CYS A 183 19.49 -12.69 -1.85
N PRO A 184 20.08 -12.20 -0.75
CA PRO A 184 21.05 -12.96 0.04
C PRO A 184 20.51 -14.24 0.70
N GLN A 185 19.20 -14.36 0.89
CA GLN A 185 18.58 -15.49 1.61
C GLN A 185 18.03 -16.58 0.68
N CYS A 186 17.59 -16.22 -0.53
CA CYS A 186 16.92 -17.16 -1.43
C CYS A 186 17.35 -17.07 -2.89
N ALA A 187 18.37 -16.26 -3.18
CA ALA A 187 18.93 -16.04 -4.52
C ALA A 187 17.93 -15.59 -5.60
N THR A 188 16.74 -15.12 -5.21
CA THR A 188 15.77 -14.54 -6.16
C THR A 188 16.27 -13.18 -6.62
N LYS A 189 16.19 -12.92 -7.94
CA LYS A 189 16.52 -11.61 -8.52
C LYS A 189 15.51 -10.57 -8.07
N TYR A 190 15.96 -9.35 -7.80
CA TYR A 190 15.10 -8.23 -7.46
C TYR A 190 15.64 -6.94 -8.06
N ASP A 191 14.74 -6.02 -8.39
CA ASP A 191 15.08 -4.67 -8.83
C ASP A 191 15.34 -3.79 -7.60
N ARG A 192 16.51 -3.14 -7.54
CA ARG A 192 16.90 -2.30 -6.40
C ARG A 192 15.98 -1.10 -6.21
N ALA A 193 15.36 -0.59 -7.28
CA ALA A 193 14.50 0.60 -7.22
C ALA A 193 13.04 0.26 -6.94
N GLU A 194 12.53 -0.86 -7.46
CA GLU A 194 11.11 -1.20 -7.41
C GLU A 194 10.73 -2.21 -6.33
N ASP A 195 11.62 -3.17 -6.02
CA ASP A 195 11.29 -4.30 -5.14
C ASP A 195 11.68 -4.10 -3.68
N VAL A 196 12.48 -3.07 -3.34
CA VAL A 196 12.90 -2.81 -1.96
C VAL A 196 11.86 -1.94 -1.26
N VAL A 197 11.07 -2.54 -0.37
CA VAL A 197 9.98 -1.85 0.35
C VAL A 197 10.34 -1.69 1.83
N LEU A 198 10.27 -0.46 2.35
CA LEU A 198 10.48 -0.16 3.77
C LEU A 198 9.29 -0.61 4.61
N LEU A 199 9.57 -1.32 5.71
CA LEU A 199 8.58 -1.69 6.71
C LEU A 199 8.36 -0.56 7.71
N ASN A 200 7.10 -0.26 8.01
CA ASN A 200 6.67 0.77 8.94
C ASN A 200 7.41 2.12 8.77
N PRO A 201 7.36 2.73 7.58
CA PRO A 201 8.05 3.99 7.30
C PRO A 201 7.52 5.16 8.15
N ALA A 202 8.27 6.26 8.18
CA ALA A 202 7.80 7.51 8.77
C ALA A 202 6.51 7.98 8.08
N PRO A 203 5.61 8.75 8.76
CA PRO A 203 4.34 9.16 8.15
C PRO A 203 4.52 9.94 6.84
N GLU A 204 5.57 10.76 6.73
CA GLU A 204 5.89 11.50 5.49
C GLU A 204 6.28 10.57 4.33
N GLU A 205 7.04 9.52 4.62
CA GLU A 205 7.43 8.50 3.64
C GLU A 205 6.25 7.60 3.27
N GLU A 206 5.35 7.31 4.22
CA GLU A 206 4.12 6.57 3.95
C GLU A 206 3.24 7.31 2.94
N VAL A 207 3.10 8.64 3.08
CA VAL A 207 2.35 9.47 2.12
C VAL A 207 2.98 9.39 0.73
N LYS A 208 4.31 9.52 0.62
CA LYS A 208 5.02 9.37 -0.66
C LYS A 208 4.81 7.98 -1.27
N MET A 209 4.88 6.93 -0.46
CA MET A 209 4.63 5.56 -0.90
C MET A 209 3.18 5.36 -1.36
N ARG A 210 2.21 6.01 -0.70
CA ARG A 210 0.80 6.00 -1.08
C ARG A 210 0.57 6.68 -2.41
N GLU A 211 1.10 7.88 -2.61
CA GLU A 211 1.04 8.58 -3.89
C GLU A 211 1.69 7.77 -5.02
N ALA A 212 2.85 7.16 -4.75
CA ALA A 212 3.52 6.29 -5.72
C ALA A 212 2.67 5.06 -6.08
N MET A 213 2.00 4.44 -5.11
CA MET A 213 1.08 3.33 -5.33
C MET A 213 -0.13 3.77 -6.18
N GLU A 214 -0.72 4.91 -5.86
CA GLU A 214 -1.87 5.46 -6.59
C GLU A 214 -1.50 5.80 -8.03
N ARG A 215 -0.31 6.37 -8.27
CA ARG A 215 0.23 6.60 -9.61
C ARG A 215 0.43 5.30 -10.39
N ARG A 216 1.03 4.28 -9.76
CA ARG A 216 1.22 2.97 -10.39
C ARG A 216 -0.13 2.35 -10.78
N ARG A 217 -1.13 2.43 -9.90
CA ARG A 217 -2.49 1.94 -10.17
C ARG A 217 -3.22 2.72 -11.25
N ALA A 218 -3.03 4.03 -11.32
CA ALA A 218 -3.62 4.86 -12.37
C ALA A 218 -3.02 4.53 -13.75
N ALA A 219 -1.76 4.10 -13.79
CA ALA A 219 -1.08 3.64 -15.00
C ALA A 219 -1.40 2.19 -15.40
N GLU A 220 -2.01 1.39 -14.51
CA GLU A 220 -2.39 0.02 -14.85
C GLU A 220 -3.52 0.02 -15.90
N PRO A 221 -3.34 -0.64 -17.06
CA PRO A 221 -4.41 -0.72 -18.05
C PRO A 221 -5.59 -1.48 -17.46
N ALA A 222 -6.78 -0.88 -17.53
CA ALA A 222 -8.01 -1.52 -17.07
C ALA A 222 -8.25 -2.81 -17.86
N LYS A 223 -7.86 -3.96 -17.29
CA LYS A 223 -8.17 -5.26 -17.87
C LYS A 223 -9.69 -5.39 -17.94
N MET A 224 -10.25 -5.39 -19.16
CA MET A 224 -11.67 -5.66 -19.38
C MET A 224 -12.04 -6.96 -18.66
N LYS A 225 -12.88 -6.86 -17.63
CA LYS A 225 -13.29 -8.01 -16.82
C LYS A 225 -14.10 -8.95 -17.71
N LYS A 226 -13.47 -10.04 -18.18
CA LYS A 226 -14.18 -11.22 -18.67
C LYS A 226 -14.98 -11.75 -17.48
N LYS A 227 -16.31 -11.53 -17.52
CA LYS A 227 -17.29 -11.87 -16.47
C LYS A 227 -17.11 -13.34 -16.09
N ARG A 228 -16.39 -13.62 -15.00
CA ARG A 228 -16.31 -14.97 -14.42
C ARG A 228 -17.71 -15.28 -13.86
N LYS A 229 -18.39 -16.26 -14.47
CA LYS A 229 -19.63 -16.83 -13.92
C LYS A 229 -19.30 -17.42 -12.55
N ALA A 230 -20.06 -17.02 -11.53
CA ALA A 230 -20.05 -17.66 -10.23
C ALA A 230 -20.57 -19.09 -10.37
N HIS A 231 -19.87 -20.05 -9.78
CA HIS A 231 -20.40 -21.40 -9.54
C HIS A 231 -21.35 -21.32 -8.33
N PRO A 232 -22.61 -21.80 -8.43
CA PRO A 232 -23.33 -22.22 -7.25
C PRO A 232 -22.85 -23.64 -6.90
N ASN A 233 -22.48 -23.84 -5.64
CA ASN A 233 -22.12 -25.14 -5.08
C ASN A 233 -23.39 -25.88 -4.64
N GLY A 234 -23.50 -27.15 -4.98
CA GLY A 234 -24.55 -28.08 -4.56
C GLY A 234 -24.19 -29.46 -5.09
N GLY A 235 -23.73 -30.35 -4.21
CA GLY A 235 -23.20 -31.67 -4.57
C GLY A 235 -24.29 -32.72 -4.81
N ASP A 236 -24.00 -33.72 -5.65
CA ASP A 236 -23.72 -35.08 -5.21
C ASP A 236 -23.12 -35.93 -6.37
N SER A 237 -22.24 -36.83 -5.96
CA SER A 237 -21.57 -38.01 -6.52
C SER A 237 -21.72 -38.52 -7.99
N GLU A 238 -20.59 -39.12 -8.42
CA GLU A 238 -20.33 -40.14 -9.45
C GLU A 238 -19.86 -39.76 -10.88
N ARG A 239 -18.81 -40.50 -11.31
CA ARG A 239 -18.11 -40.54 -12.61
C ARG A 239 -18.48 -41.87 -13.31
N PRO A 240 -18.50 -42.02 -14.66
CA PRO A 240 -17.25 -42.25 -15.41
C PRO A 240 -17.14 -41.78 -16.91
N VAL A 241 -15.90 -41.44 -17.26
CA VAL A 241 -15.06 -41.50 -18.50
C VAL A 241 -15.66 -41.77 -19.93
N LYS A 242 -15.41 -40.87 -20.92
CA LYS A 242 -14.47 -41.00 -22.10
C LYS A 242 -14.80 -40.10 -23.33
N LYS A 243 -13.72 -39.44 -23.84
CA LYS A 243 -13.28 -39.06 -25.22
C LYS A 243 -14.04 -38.07 -26.16
N SER A 244 -13.20 -37.14 -26.65
CA SER A 244 -13.02 -36.54 -28.01
C SER A 244 -13.84 -35.35 -28.53
N SER A 245 -13.06 -34.33 -28.96
CA SER A 245 -13.14 -33.45 -30.14
C SER A 245 -14.18 -32.31 -30.26
N LYS A 246 -13.61 -31.10 -30.30
CA LYS A 246 -13.81 -29.97 -31.24
C LYS A 246 -15.13 -29.15 -31.23
N VAL A 247 -14.92 -27.83 -31.28
CA VAL A 247 -15.80 -26.72 -31.72
C VAL A 247 -16.79 -26.14 -30.69
N SER A 248 -16.62 -24.84 -30.50
CA SER A 248 -17.44 -23.89 -29.74
C SER A 248 -18.90 -23.82 -30.17
N PRO A 249 -19.82 -23.54 -29.23
CA PRO A 249 -21.02 -22.78 -29.54
C PRO A 249 -21.13 -21.51 -28.68
N THR A 250 -21.35 -20.40 -29.36
CA THR A 250 -21.97 -19.17 -28.85
C THR A 250 -23.28 -19.48 -28.11
N PRO A 251 -23.55 -18.92 -26.92
CA PRO A 251 -24.89 -19.01 -26.34
C PRO A 251 -25.78 -17.94 -26.96
N SER A 252 -26.73 -18.39 -27.77
CA SER A 252 -27.94 -17.66 -28.14
C SER A 252 -28.64 -17.18 -26.86
N MET A 253 -28.85 -15.87 -26.71
CA MET A 253 -29.74 -15.33 -25.68
C MET A 253 -31.15 -15.29 -26.27
N ASN A 254 -32.15 -15.74 -25.48
CA ASN A 254 -33.55 -15.74 -25.90
C ASN A 254 -33.98 -14.35 -26.42
N PRO A 255 -34.53 -14.24 -27.64
CA PRO A 255 -34.88 -12.95 -28.25
C PRO A 255 -35.87 -12.14 -27.43
N SER A 256 -36.68 -12.80 -26.60
CA SER A 256 -37.64 -12.18 -25.70
C SER A 256 -37.00 -11.29 -24.61
N ILE A 257 -35.85 -11.68 -24.05
CA ILE A 257 -35.20 -10.90 -22.97
C ILE A 257 -34.45 -9.68 -23.55
N ALA A 258 -33.85 -9.84 -24.74
CA ALA A 258 -33.22 -8.72 -25.44
C ALA A 258 -34.26 -7.69 -25.91
N ALA A 259 -35.40 -8.14 -26.44
CA ALA A 259 -36.52 -7.28 -26.82
C ALA A 259 -37.08 -6.53 -25.61
N ALA A 260 -37.32 -7.22 -24.48
CA ALA A 260 -37.81 -6.58 -23.25
C ALA A 260 -36.86 -5.47 -22.74
N SER A 261 -35.54 -5.68 -22.80
CA SER A 261 -34.56 -4.67 -22.37
C SER A 261 -34.55 -3.41 -23.25
N ARG A 262 -34.78 -3.56 -24.55
CA ARG A 262 -34.84 -2.43 -25.51
C ARG A 262 -36.14 -1.65 -25.35
N VAL A 263 -37.26 -2.34 -25.18
CA VAL A 263 -38.57 -1.71 -24.95
C VAL A 263 -38.56 -0.86 -23.68
N VAL A 264 -37.94 -1.34 -22.59
CA VAL A 264 -37.81 -0.57 -21.35
C VAL A 264 -36.88 0.64 -21.51
N ALA A 265 -35.79 0.49 -22.28
CA ALA A 265 -34.90 1.61 -22.57
C ALA A 265 -35.58 2.68 -23.44
N GLU A 266 -36.38 2.26 -24.43
CA GLU A 266 -37.15 3.16 -25.28
C GLU A 266 -38.29 3.85 -24.52
N SER A 267 -38.99 3.15 -23.61
CA SER A 267 -40.04 3.76 -22.79
C SER A 267 -39.47 4.83 -21.86
N LEU A 268 -38.33 4.55 -21.21
CA LEU A 268 -37.65 5.53 -20.36
C LEU A 268 -37.13 6.72 -21.18
N ALA A 269 -36.60 6.51 -22.38
CA ALA A 269 -36.16 7.59 -23.26
C ALA A 269 -37.32 8.47 -23.74
N GLN A 270 -38.48 7.89 -24.04
CA GLN A 270 -39.68 8.64 -24.41
C GLN A 270 -40.24 9.45 -23.25
N GLU A 271 -40.24 8.92 -22.03
CA GLU A 271 -40.65 9.67 -20.83
C GLU A 271 -39.68 10.82 -20.53
N GLU A 272 -38.38 10.61 -20.67
CA GLU A 272 -37.38 11.67 -20.55
C GLU A 272 -37.55 12.75 -21.63
N ALA A 273 -37.87 12.37 -22.87
CA ALA A 273 -38.15 13.32 -23.94
C ALA A 273 -39.41 14.15 -23.65
N LYS A 274 -40.48 13.52 -23.14
CA LYS A 274 -41.71 14.22 -22.70
C LYS A 274 -41.45 15.18 -21.55
N ARG A 275 -40.65 14.76 -20.55
CA ARG A 275 -40.22 15.62 -19.44
C ARG A 275 -39.37 16.79 -19.92
N LYS A 276 -38.47 16.57 -20.89
CA LYS A 276 -37.64 17.62 -21.46
C LYS A 276 -38.45 18.57 -22.37
N ALA A 277 -39.48 18.11 -23.08
CA ALA A 277 -40.26 18.94 -23.99
C ALA A 277 -40.96 20.12 -23.28
N GLY A 278 -41.47 19.92 -22.06
CA GLY A 278 -42.14 20.96 -21.28
C GLY A 278 -41.23 21.95 -20.54
N MET A 279 -39.91 21.75 -20.58
CA MET A 279 -38.95 22.56 -19.82
C MET A 279 -38.36 23.70 -20.66
N SER A 280 -38.09 24.85 -20.02
CA SER A 280 -37.37 25.96 -20.64
C SER A 280 -35.94 25.56 -21.03
N GLU A 281 -35.36 26.25 -22.01
CA GLU A 281 -34.02 25.93 -22.55
C GLU A 281 -32.93 25.96 -21.46
N ALA A 282 -33.06 26.87 -20.49
CA ALA A 282 -32.16 26.97 -19.34
C ALA A 282 -32.24 25.76 -18.39
N VAL A 283 -33.41 25.12 -18.26
CA VAL A 283 -33.56 23.91 -17.41
C VAL A 283 -33.08 22.67 -18.17
N LYS A 284 -33.23 22.65 -19.50
CA LYS A 284 -32.72 21.57 -20.35
C LYS A 284 -31.19 21.43 -20.29
N SER A 285 -30.45 22.53 -20.12
CA SER A 285 -28.98 22.51 -20.03
C SER A 285 -28.46 21.91 -18.72
N LEU A 286 -29.22 22.03 -17.61
CA LEU A 286 -28.83 21.46 -16.31
C LEU A 286 -28.81 19.92 -16.31
N TYR A 287 -29.63 19.29 -17.16
CA TYR A 287 -29.74 17.83 -17.26
C TYR A 287 -29.05 17.26 -18.51
N ALA A 288 -28.27 18.07 -19.23
CA ALA A 288 -27.49 17.60 -20.36
C ALA A 288 -26.26 16.80 -19.87
N SER A 289 -25.97 15.68 -20.52
CA SER A 289 -24.77 14.88 -20.20
C SER A 289 -23.51 15.70 -20.46
N LYS A 290 -22.53 15.62 -19.53
CA LYS A 290 -21.28 16.40 -19.48
C LYS A 290 -20.32 16.26 -20.69
N ASN A 291 -20.73 15.56 -21.76
CA ASN A 291 -19.96 15.33 -22.98
C ASN A 291 -20.41 16.18 -24.19
N SER A 292 -21.40 17.07 -24.07
CA SER A 292 -21.71 18.00 -25.15
C SER A 292 -20.83 19.25 -25.04
N THR A 293 -19.71 19.28 -25.75
CA THR A 293 -18.91 20.50 -25.94
C THR A 293 -19.70 21.48 -26.81
N LYS A 294 -20.49 22.38 -26.21
CA LYS A 294 -20.95 23.59 -26.90
C LYS A 294 -19.75 24.52 -27.06
N LYS A 295 -19.46 24.92 -28.31
CA LYS A 295 -18.55 26.04 -28.59
C LYS A 295 -19.28 27.31 -28.22
N GLU A 296 -19.18 27.73 -26.97
CA GLU A 296 -19.65 29.05 -26.56
C GLU A 296 -18.57 30.07 -26.94
N THR A 297 -18.94 31.04 -27.76
CA THR A 297 -18.08 32.15 -28.16
C THR A 297 -17.80 33.05 -26.97
N PHE A 298 -16.52 33.42 -26.82
CA PHE A 298 -15.90 34.26 -25.80
C PHE A 298 -16.69 35.52 -25.36
N MET A 299 -17.61 36.03 -26.19
CA MET A 299 -18.46 37.19 -25.89
C MET A 299 -19.56 36.95 -24.84
N THR A 300 -19.82 35.71 -24.41
CA THR A 300 -20.88 35.39 -23.43
C THR A 300 -20.35 34.90 -22.07
N MET A 301 -19.03 34.88 -21.89
CA MET A 301 -18.42 34.70 -20.58
C MET A 301 -18.33 36.06 -19.88
N GLY A 302 -19.32 36.33 -19.03
CA GLY A 302 -19.56 37.60 -18.35
C GLY A 302 -18.36 38.51 -18.08
N THR A 303 -18.34 39.65 -18.76
CA THR A 303 -17.75 40.92 -18.27
C THR A 303 -18.44 42.09 -18.97
N PHE A 304 -19.48 42.69 -18.36
CA PHE A 304 -19.73 44.14 -18.39
C PHE A 304 -20.93 44.52 -17.50
N THR A 305 -20.68 44.66 -16.20
CA THR A 305 -21.38 45.65 -15.38
C THR A 305 -20.32 46.61 -14.85
N ARG A 306 -19.88 47.53 -15.72
CA ARG A 306 -19.34 48.83 -15.32
C ARG A 306 -20.38 49.89 -15.71
N TYR A 307 -20.94 50.51 -14.69
CA TYR A 307 -21.69 51.78 -14.67
C TYR A 307 -22.92 51.95 -15.57
N ALA A 308 -24.08 52.05 -14.91
CA ALA A 308 -24.83 53.31 -14.78
C ALA A 308 -25.54 53.32 -13.42
#